data_AF-A0A2A2AK13-F1
#
_entry.id   AF-A0A2A2AK13-F1
#
_cell.length_a   1.000
_cell.length_b   1.000
_cell.length_c   1.000
_cell.angle_alpha   90.00
_cell.angle_beta   90.00
_cell.angle_gamma   90.00
#
_symmetry.space_group_name_H-M   'P 1'
#
loop_
_entity.id
_entity.type
_entity.pdbx_description
1 polymer ?
#
loop_
_entity_poly.entity_id
_entity_poly.type
_entity_poly.pdbx_seq_one_letter_code
_entity_poly.pdbx_strand_id
1 'polypeptide(L)'
;MAVQQERLLAELASVRDIFTGEDFASPKRMQAHIEGEQVQLRVRMPYPAQSQQALWREQLTQAAQRAGAGQVQLQFELEVAAHAVRPGLTPLPQVRNIIAVASGKGGVGKSTTAVNLALALAQEGARVGLLDADVYGPSLPMMLGLDQRPESLDGKSMQPLQRHGVQAMSIGFLARPDDAMIWRGPMAVQALEQMLRQTNWDDLDYLLIDMPPGTGDIHLSLSQRVPLTGAIIVTTPQDIALLDARKGIRMFEKVGVPILGLVENMAMHVCSQCGHIEHVFGQDGGQRLAAELGLAYLGALPLDMQIRLQADGGSPSVVAEPEGPIAAQYRHIALQAAAKVALRGRDYSQRLAGIKVSAQ
;
A
#
# COMPACT_ATOMS: atom_id res chain seq x y z
N MET A 1 -10.80 0.08 -43.59
CA MET A 1 -11.56 -1.20 -43.42
C MET A 1 -12.15 -1.18 -42.02
N ALA A 2 -13.42 -1.56 -41.83
CA ALA A 2 -14.02 -1.55 -40.50
C ALA A 2 -13.24 -2.45 -39.52
N VAL A 3 -12.95 -1.94 -38.32
CA VAL A 3 -12.23 -2.71 -37.29
C VAL A 3 -13.11 -3.87 -36.83
N GLN A 4 -12.59 -5.10 -36.93
CA GLN A 4 -13.28 -6.29 -36.43
C GLN A 4 -13.05 -6.41 -34.91
N GLN A 5 -14.13 -6.54 -34.15
CA GLN A 5 -14.07 -6.59 -32.68
C GLN A 5 -13.22 -7.76 -32.16
N GLU A 6 -13.34 -8.95 -32.76
CA GLU A 6 -12.54 -10.12 -32.35
C GLU A 6 -11.05 -9.90 -32.54
N ARG A 7 -10.65 -9.31 -33.69
CA ARG A 7 -9.26 -8.98 -33.97
C ARG A 7 -8.72 -7.91 -33.03
N LEU A 8 -9.55 -6.88 -32.72
CA LEU A 8 -9.19 -5.85 -31.77
C LEU A 8 -8.93 -6.43 -30.37
N LEU A 9 -9.82 -7.28 -29.87
CA LEU A 9 -9.65 -7.91 -28.56
C LEU A 9 -8.43 -8.83 -28.53
N ALA A 10 -8.14 -9.57 -29.60
CA ALA A 10 -6.96 -10.42 -29.69
C ALA A 10 -5.65 -9.62 -29.64
N GLU A 11 -5.56 -8.49 -30.36
CA GLU A 11 -4.40 -7.61 -30.30
C GLU A 11 -4.26 -6.93 -28.94
N LEU A 12 -5.35 -6.46 -28.35
CA LEU A 12 -5.33 -5.83 -27.02
C LEU A 12 -4.93 -6.83 -25.93
N ALA A 13 -5.27 -8.11 -26.07
CA ALA A 13 -4.89 -9.16 -25.14
C ALA A 13 -3.36 -9.43 -25.11
N SER A 14 -2.62 -8.98 -26.13
CA SER A 14 -1.16 -9.07 -26.13
C SER A 14 -0.52 -8.08 -25.15
N VAL A 15 -1.24 -7.04 -24.74
CA VAL A 15 -0.77 -6.05 -23.77
C VAL A 15 -1.13 -6.53 -22.37
N ARG A 16 -0.10 -6.76 -21.55
CA ARG A 16 -0.25 -7.27 -20.19
C ARG A 16 0.06 -6.21 -19.15
N ASP A 17 -0.71 -6.23 -18.08
CA ASP A 17 -0.41 -5.50 -16.85
C ASP A 17 0.84 -6.12 -16.19
N ILE A 18 1.92 -5.35 -16.07
CA ILE A 18 3.20 -5.86 -15.57
C ILE A 18 3.18 -6.21 -14.07
N PHE A 19 2.19 -5.72 -13.31
CA PHE A 19 2.08 -6.00 -11.87
C PHE A 19 1.11 -7.14 -11.57
N THR A 20 0.03 -7.28 -12.35
CA THR A 20 -0.94 -8.38 -12.15
C THR A 20 -0.71 -9.58 -13.06
N GLY A 21 -0.03 -9.39 -14.20
CA GLY A 21 0.12 -10.39 -15.26
C GLY A 21 -1.14 -10.61 -16.11
N GLU A 22 -2.27 -9.99 -15.74
CA GLU A 22 -3.53 -10.07 -16.46
C GLU A 22 -3.48 -9.27 -17.76
N ASP A 23 -4.22 -9.70 -18.77
CA ASP A 23 -4.43 -8.90 -19.98
C ASP A 23 -5.48 -7.80 -19.75
N PHE A 24 -5.36 -6.73 -20.54
CA PHE A 24 -6.33 -5.64 -20.49
C PHE A 24 -7.62 -5.92 -21.26
N ALA A 25 -7.65 -6.90 -22.17
CA ALA A 25 -8.78 -7.15 -23.06
C ALA A 25 -9.98 -7.81 -22.38
N SER A 26 -9.80 -8.38 -21.18
CA SER A 26 -10.91 -8.97 -20.44
C SER A 26 -12.07 -7.96 -20.21
N PRO A 27 -13.34 -8.37 -20.32
CA PRO A 27 -14.50 -7.47 -20.13
C PRO A 27 -14.57 -6.81 -18.75
N LYS A 28 -13.87 -7.38 -17.75
CA LYS A 28 -13.77 -6.79 -16.41
C LYS A 28 -12.78 -5.62 -16.35
N ARG A 29 -11.79 -5.60 -17.24
CA ARG A 29 -10.70 -4.62 -17.32
C ARG A 29 -10.93 -3.57 -18.40
N MET A 30 -11.65 -3.89 -19.47
CA MET A 30 -11.83 -2.96 -20.58
C MET A 30 -13.20 -3.05 -21.25
N GLN A 31 -13.71 -1.88 -21.64
CA GLN A 31 -14.83 -1.72 -22.55
C GLN A 31 -14.33 -1.05 -23.83
N ALA A 32 -14.64 -1.64 -24.99
CA ALA A 32 -14.29 -1.11 -26.29
C ALA A 32 -15.55 -0.75 -27.07
N HIS A 33 -15.57 0.45 -27.64
CA HIS A 33 -16.61 0.92 -28.56
C HIS A 33 -15.97 1.21 -29.92
N ILE A 34 -16.56 0.68 -30.99
CA ILE A 34 -15.99 0.71 -32.35
C ILE A 34 -16.98 1.39 -33.28
N GLU A 35 -16.54 2.47 -33.94
CA GLU A 35 -17.29 3.18 -34.97
C GLU A 35 -16.42 3.33 -36.22
N GLY A 36 -16.56 2.38 -37.16
CA GLY A 36 -15.73 2.34 -38.36
C GLY A 36 -14.25 2.10 -38.06
N GLU A 37 -13.44 3.16 -38.16
CA GLU A 37 -11.99 3.15 -37.84
C GLU A 37 -11.68 3.88 -36.52
N GLN A 38 -12.70 4.43 -35.85
CA GLN A 38 -12.57 5.05 -34.54
C GLN A 38 -12.81 3.99 -33.45
N VAL A 39 -11.88 3.92 -32.51
CA VAL A 39 -11.95 3.00 -31.36
C VAL A 39 -11.83 3.82 -30.08
N GLN A 40 -12.82 3.68 -29.19
CA GLN A 40 -12.78 4.23 -27.84
C GLN A 40 -12.58 3.08 -26.86
N LEU A 41 -11.55 3.17 -26.03
CA LEU A 41 -11.22 2.18 -25.00
C LEU A 41 -11.35 2.84 -23.62
N ARG A 42 -12.24 2.30 -22.80
CA ARG A 42 -12.33 2.61 -21.37
C ARG A 42 -11.68 1.48 -20.58
N VAL A 43 -10.58 1.79 -19.91
CA VAL A 43 -9.77 0.81 -19.16
C VAL A 43 -9.99 1.04 -17.67
N ARG A 44 -10.52 0.02 -16.99
CA ARG A 44 -10.71 0.00 -15.54
C ARG A 44 -9.44 -0.50 -14.86
N MET A 45 -8.90 0.33 -13.98
CA MET A 45 -7.71 0.05 -13.20
C MET A 45 -8.11 -0.34 -11.79
N PRO A 46 -7.85 -1.59 -11.34
CA PRO A 46 -8.28 -2.03 -10.01
C PRO A 46 -7.31 -1.59 -8.89
N TYR A 47 -6.24 -0.87 -9.22
CA TYR A 47 -5.25 -0.30 -8.31
C TYR A 47 -4.66 0.99 -8.91
N PRO A 48 -4.13 1.92 -8.09
CA PRO A 48 -3.59 3.20 -8.53
C PRO A 48 -2.26 2.98 -9.26
N ALA A 49 -2.19 3.31 -10.54
CA ALA A 49 -1.00 3.09 -11.38
C ALA A 49 -0.79 4.23 -12.39
N GLN A 50 -1.02 5.47 -11.95
CA GLN A 50 -0.96 6.65 -12.80
C GLN A 50 0.35 6.77 -13.59
N SER A 51 1.50 6.45 -12.98
CA SER A 51 2.82 6.49 -13.64
C SER A 51 2.94 5.54 -14.82
N GLN A 52 2.19 4.44 -14.83
CA GLN A 52 2.25 3.39 -15.86
C GLN A 52 1.30 3.65 -17.03
N GLN A 53 0.31 4.54 -16.85
CA GLN A 53 -0.72 4.78 -17.85
C GLN A 53 -0.19 5.34 -19.16
N ALA A 54 0.91 6.10 -19.15
CA ALA A 54 1.52 6.60 -20.38
C ALA A 54 2.06 5.44 -21.25
N LEU A 55 2.81 4.52 -20.63
CA LEU A 55 3.35 3.34 -21.30
C LEU A 55 2.23 2.43 -21.82
N TRP A 56 1.22 2.13 -20.99
CA TRP A 56 0.10 1.31 -21.42
C TRP A 56 -0.75 2.00 -22.49
N ARG A 57 -0.92 3.32 -22.45
CA ARG A 57 -1.62 4.06 -23.51
C ARG A 57 -0.94 3.87 -24.85
N GLU A 58 0.39 3.97 -24.89
CA GLU A 58 1.16 3.73 -26.12
C GLU A 58 0.97 2.30 -26.62
N GLN A 59 1.18 1.30 -25.76
CA GLN A 59 1.07 -0.12 -26.11
C GLN A 59 -0.33 -0.50 -26.60
N LEU A 60 -1.38 -0.05 -25.91
CA LEU A 60 -2.77 -0.32 -26.28
C LEU A 60 -3.17 0.40 -27.57
N THR A 61 -2.66 1.62 -27.79
CA THR A 61 -2.87 2.35 -29.05
C THR A 61 -2.25 1.59 -30.22
N GLN A 62 -1.00 1.15 -30.08
CA GLN A 62 -0.32 0.36 -31.11
C GLN A 62 -1.04 -0.97 -31.37
N ALA A 63 -1.51 -1.66 -30.33
CA ALA A 63 -2.30 -2.88 -30.47
C ALA A 63 -3.61 -2.64 -31.25
N ALA A 64 -4.35 -1.58 -30.91
CA ALA A 64 -5.56 -1.20 -31.64
C ALA A 64 -5.27 -0.83 -33.12
N GLN A 65 -4.14 -0.15 -33.39
CA GLN A 65 -3.72 0.16 -34.76
C GLN A 65 -3.39 -1.09 -35.58
N ARG A 66 -2.74 -2.11 -34.99
CA ARG A 66 -2.50 -3.42 -35.65
C ARG A 66 -3.81 -4.14 -36.00
N ALA A 67 -4.87 -3.89 -35.24
CA ALA A 67 -6.22 -4.38 -35.54
C ALA A 67 -6.96 -3.57 -36.61
N GLY A 68 -6.38 -2.46 -37.10
CA GLY A 68 -6.92 -1.61 -38.16
C GLY A 68 -7.57 -0.30 -37.69
N ALA A 69 -7.42 0.08 -36.42
CA ALA A 69 -7.94 1.35 -35.92
C ALA A 69 -7.14 2.54 -36.47
N GLY A 70 -7.84 3.51 -37.07
CA GLY A 70 -7.26 4.75 -37.58
C GLY A 70 -7.16 5.84 -36.51
N GLN A 71 -8.12 5.88 -35.58
CA GLN A 71 -8.11 6.77 -34.42
C GLN A 71 -8.44 6.00 -33.15
N VAL A 72 -7.65 6.19 -32.09
CA VAL A 72 -7.82 5.51 -30.81
C VAL A 72 -7.91 6.53 -29.69
N GLN A 73 -8.96 6.48 -28.89
CA GLN A 73 -9.12 7.27 -27.67
C GLN A 73 -9.08 6.33 -26.46
N LEU A 74 -8.24 6.64 -25.48
CA LEU A 74 -8.09 5.83 -24.27
C LEU A 74 -8.35 6.65 -23.01
N GLN A 75 -9.25 6.15 -22.17
CA GLN A 75 -9.55 6.68 -20.85
C GLN A 75 -9.26 5.60 -19.79
N PHE A 76 -8.43 5.93 -18.80
CA PHE A 76 -8.22 5.08 -17.63
C PHE A 76 -9.12 5.56 -16.48
N GLU A 77 -9.77 4.63 -15.80
CA GLU A 77 -10.64 4.90 -14.66
C GLU A 77 -10.18 4.04 -13.48
N LEU A 78 -9.80 4.68 -12.36
CA LEU A 78 -9.42 3.99 -11.14
C LEU A 78 -10.67 3.51 -10.39
N GLU A 79 -10.77 2.19 -10.17
CA GLU A 79 -11.87 1.55 -9.44
C GLU A 79 -11.28 0.55 -8.44
N VAL A 80 -10.81 1.05 -7.29
CA VAL A 80 -10.33 0.20 -6.20
C VAL A 80 -11.54 -0.42 -5.49
N ALA A 81 -11.59 -1.75 -5.43
CA ALA A 81 -12.63 -2.47 -4.70
C ALA A 81 -12.25 -2.66 -3.23
N ALA A 82 -13.24 -2.85 -2.36
CA ALA A 82 -13.01 -3.41 -1.04
C ALA A 82 -12.79 -4.93 -1.15
N HIS A 83 -11.79 -5.45 -0.46
CA HIS A 83 -11.41 -6.86 -0.52
C HIS A 83 -11.69 -7.61 0.77
N ALA A 84 -11.91 -8.93 0.65
CA ALA A 84 -12.31 -9.77 1.77
C ALA A 84 -11.25 -9.78 2.87
N VAL A 85 -11.72 -9.58 4.09
CA VAL A 85 -10.96 -9.63 5.34
C VAL A 85 -11.31 -10.90 6.12
N ARG A 86 -10.65 -11.12 7.25
CA ARG A 86 -10.95 -12.27 8.12
C ARG A 86 -12.45 -12.31 8.49
N PRO A 87 -13.12 -13.48 8.41
CA PRO A 87 -14.50 -13.63 8.85
C PRO A 87 -14.68 -13.22 10.32
N GLY A 88 -15.79 -12.54 10.62
CA GLY A 88 -16.13 -12.09 11.97
C GLY A 88 -15.59 -10.70 12.34
N LEU A 89 -14.83 -10.04 11.47
CA LEU A 89 -14.44 -8.64 11.65
C LEU A 89 -15.35 -7.70 10.86
N THR A 90 -15.76 -6.61 11.49
CA THR A 90 -16.52 -5.54 10.83
C THR A 90 -15.56 -4.68 10.01
N PRO A 91 -15.78 -4.54 8.69
CA PRO A 91 -15.02 -3.60 7.85
C PRO A 91 -15.06 -2.18 8.43
N LEU A 92 -14.00 -1.40 8.20
CA LEU A 92 -14.02 0.01 8.56
C LEU A 92 -14.85 0.80 7.53
N PRO A 93 -15.83 1.60 7.98
CA PRO A 93 -16.53 2.51 7.09
C PRO A 93 -15.52 3.43 6.38
N GLN A 94 -15.80 3.74 5.11
CA GLN A 94 -14.98 4.67 4.30
C GLN A 94 -13.52 4.25 4.11
N VAL A 95 -13.16 2.98 4.35
CA VAL A 95 -11.82 2.45 4.06
C VAL A 95 -11.97 1.14 3.30
N ARG A 96 -11.51 1.11 2.05
CA ARG A 96 -11.68 -0.06 1.17
C ARG A 96 -10.69 -1.17 1.51
N ASN A 97 -9.43 -0.82 1.76
CA ASN A 97 -8.37 -1.79 2.06
C ASN A 97 -7.46 -1.31 3.19
N ILE A 98 -7.09 -2.21 4.09
CA ILE A 98 -6.16 -1.93 5.18
C ILE A 98 -4.92 -2.80 5.04
N ILE A 99 -3.76 -2.16 4.94
CA ILE A 99 -2.46 -2.83 4.79
C ILE A 99 -1.65 -2.59 6.05
N ALA A 100 -1.32 -3.66 6.77
CA ALA A 100 -0.37 -3.59 7.88
C ALA A 100 1.06 -3.57 7.33
N VAL A 101 1.87 -2.63 7.81
CA VAL A 101 3.33 -2.62 7.58
C VAL A 101 3.99 -3.02 8.89
N ALA A 102 4.64 -4.18 8.89
CA ALA A 102 5.14 -4.82 10.11
C ALA A 102 6.60 -5.23 9.99
N SER A 103 7.26 -5.43 11.12
CA SER A 103 8.63 -5.95 11.18
C SER A 103 8.83 -6.85 12.39
N GLY A 104 9.69 -7.85 12.23
CA GLY A 104 10.03 -8.75 13.34
C GLY A 104 10.85 -8.11 14.45
N LYS A 105 11.54 -7.00 14.16
CA LYS A 105 12.36 -6.26 15.12
C LYS A 105 12.28 -4.74 14.90
N GLY A 106 12.68 -3.97 15.91
CA GLY A 106 12.88 -2.53 15.80
C GLY A 106 14.08 -2.15 14.94
N GLY A 107 14.08 -0.93 14.38
CA GLY A 107 15.23 -0.36 13.68
C GLY A 107 15.45 -0.82 12.23
N VAL A 108 14.57 -1.63 11.64
CA VAL A 108 14.67 -2.05 10.22
C VAL A 108 14.14 -1.01 9.22
N GLY A 109 13.70 0.17 9.68
CA GLY A 109 13.11 1.22 8.84
C GLY A 109 11.66 0.98 8.43
N LYS A 110 10.89 0.22 9.24
CA LYS A 110 9.46 -0.06 9.03
C LYS A 110 8.64 1.23 8.80
N SER A 111 8.73 2.20 9.71
CA SER A 111 7.93 3.44 9.65
C SER A 111 8.28 4.29 8.42
N THR A 112 9.58 4.42 8.12
CA THR A 112 10.05 5.09 6.90
C THR A 112 9.50 4.43 5.64
N THR A 113 9.46 3.10 5.60
CA THR A 113 8.85 2.35 4.50
C THR A 113 7.34 2.56 4.45
N ALA A 114 6.63 2.48 5.57
CA ALA A 114 5.18 2.68 5.63
C ALA A 114 4.77 4.05 5.07
N VAL A 115 5.46 5.11 5.52
CA VAL A 115 5.20 6.49 5.08
C VAL A 115 5.48 6.65 3.58
N ASN A 116 6.63 6.21 3.08
CA ASN A 116 6.94 6.34 1.66
C ASN A 116 6.04 5.48 0.76
N LEU A 117 5.61 4.29 1.19
CA LEU A 117 4.65 3.48 0.43
C LEU A 117 3.28 4.15 0.34
N ALA A 118 2.80 4.75 1.43
CA ALA A 118 1.53 5.48 1.42
C ALA A 118 1.58 6.70 0.49
N LEU A 119 2.67 7.48 0.58
CA LEU A 119 2.88 8.63 -0.29
C LEU A 119 3.03 8.23 -1.76
N ALA A 120 3.67 7.09 -2.04
CA ALA A 120 3.75 6.56 -3.38
C ALA A 120 2.37 6.17 -3.93
N LEU A 121 1.54 5.47 -3.16
CA LEU A 121 0.17 5.15 -3.57
C LEU A 121 -0.67 6.42 -3.82
N ALA A 122 -0.50 7.46 -3.01
CA ALA A 122 -1.17 8.73 -3.19
C ALA A 122 -0.74 9.43 -4.49
N GLN A 123 0.56 9.43 -4.79
CA GLN A 123 1.08 9.95 -6.07
C GLN A 123 0.61 9.14 -7.29
N GLU A 124 0.29 7.86 -7.11
CA GLU A 124 -0.27 7.01 -8.16
C GLU A 124 -1.81 7.18 -8.34
N GLY A 125 -2.42 8.08 -7.57
CA GLY A 125 -3.81 8.50 -7.71
C GLY A 125 -4.80 7.90 -6.71
N ALA A 126 -4.33 7.16 -5.69
CA ALA A 126 -5.22 6.63 -4.65
C ALA A 126 -5.49 7.65 -3.53
N ARG A 127 -6.64 7.49 -2.88
CA ARG A 127 -6.95 8.14 -1.61
C ARG A 127 -6.34 7.33 -0.48
N VAL A 128 -5.34 7.89 0.21
CA VAL A 128 -4.52 7.12 1.16
C VAL A 128 -4.55 7.71 2.56
N GLY A 129 -4.70 6.84 3.55
CA GLY A 129 -4.53 7.12 4.97
C GLY A 129 -3.29 6.45 5.54
N LEU A 130 -2.72 7.06 6.57
CA LEU A 130 -1.64 6.55 7.40
C LEU A 130 -2.08 6.55 8.86
N LEU A 131 -1.96 5.40 9.52
CA LEU A 131 -2.14 5.29 10.96
C LEU A 131 -0.84 4.81 11.59
N ASP A 132 -0.28 5.62 12.47
CA ASP A 132 0.85 5.23 13.32
C ASP A 132 0.36 4.42 14.51
N ALA A 133 0.70 3.13 14.53
CA ALA A 133 0.36 2.23 15.62
C ALA A 133 1.52 1.94 16.58
N ASP A 134 2.67 2.58 16.39
CA ASP A 134 3.82 2.43 17.29
C ASP A 134 3.71 3.39 18.47
N VAL A 135 2.98 2.94 19.50
CA VAL A 135 2.65 3.78 20.65
C VAL A 135 3.87 4.19 21.49
N TYR A 136 4.96 3.41 21.41
CA TYR A 136 6.17 3.65 22.20
C TYR A 136 7.19 4.55 21.51
N GLY A 137 7.10 4.69 20.19
CA GLY A 137 8.02 5.49 19.40
C GLY A 137 7.33 6.07 18.16
N PRO A 138 6.29 6.90 18.33
CA PRO A 138 5.57 7.46 17.19
C PRO A 138 6.53 8.33 16.38
N SER A 139 6.71 7.97 15.12
CA SER A 139 7.65 8.64 14.22
C SER A 139 6.97 9.40 13.09
N LEU A 140 5.70 9.08 12.85
CA LEU A 140 4.91 9.63 11.76
C LEU A 140 4.73 11.16 11.82
N PRO A 141 4.53 11.79 13.01
CA PRO A 141 4.46 13.26 13.11
C PRO A 141 5.72 13.95 12.57
N MET A 142 6.90 13.47 12.97
CA MET A 142 8.19 13.98 12.49
C MET A 142 8.34 13.75 10.99
N MET A 143 8.09 12.52 10.52
CA MET A 143 8.27 12.15 9.11
C MET A 143 7.37 12.93 8.14
N LEU A 144 6.21 13.39 8.58
CA LEU A 144 5.32 14.23 7.78
C LEU A 144 5.52 15.73 8.02
N GLY A 145 6.30 16.12 9.03
CA GLY A 145 6.40 17.52 9.46
C GLY A 145 5.07 18.06 9.97
N LEU A 146 4.40 17.26 10.81
CA LEU A 146 3.11 17.58 11.43
C LEU A 146 3.27 17.69 12.95
N ASP A 147 2.87 18.82 13.50
CA ASP A 147 2.95 19.16 14.94
C ASP A 147 1.59 19.55 15.54
N GLN A 148 0.54 19.55 14.72
CA GLN A 148 -0.81 19.94 15.10
C GLN A 148 -1.53 18.81 15.84
N ARG A 149 -2.54 19.19 16.62
CA ARG A 149 -3.48 18.21 17.20
C ARG A 149 -4.70 18.04 16.28
N PRO A 150 -5.19 16.80 16.09
CA PRO A 150 -6.48 16.52 15.49
C PRO A 150 -7.59 17.32 16.16
N GLU A 151 -8.39 17.99 15.34
CA GLU A 151 -9.60 18.65 15.81
C GLU A 151 -10.70 17.61 16.07
N SER A 152 -11.53 17.85 17.08
CA SER A 152 -12.75 17.09 17.32
C SER A 152 -13.95 18.04 17.25
N LEU A 153 -14.74 17.93 16.19
CA LEU A 153 -15.87 18.82 15.93
C LEU A 153 -17.11 18.46 16.76
N ASP A 154 -17.24 17.19 17.15
CA ASP A 154 -18.39 16.63 17.87
C ASP A 154 -18.03 16.12 19.29
N GLY A 155 -16.77 16.30 19.70
CA GLY A 155 -16.21 15.79 20.96
C GLY A 155 -16.09 14.26 21.04
N LYS A 156 -16.28 13.53 19.93
CA LYS A 156 -16.27 12.06 19.86
C LYS A 156 -15.32 11.53 18.80
N SER A 157 -15.34 12.13 17.63
CA SER A 157 -14.52 11.76 16.48
C SER A 157 -13.42 12.79 16.25
N MET A 158 -12.33 12.33 15.63
CA MET A 158 -11.14 13.13 15.33
C MET A 158 -11.01 13.31 13.82
N GLN A 159 -10.68 14.52 13.39
CA GLN A 159 -10.31 14.78 12.00
C GLN A 159 -8.88 14.33 11.75
N PRO A 160 -8.60 13.50 10.72
CA PRO A 160 -7.23 13.19 10.37
C PRO A 160 -6.51 14.45 9.91
N LEU A 161 -5.23 14.56 10.27
CA LEU A 161 -4.38 15.61 9.74
C LEU A 161 -4.06 15.31 8.27
N GLN A 162 -3.89 16.34 7.46
CA GLN A 162 -3.59 16.18 6.04
C GLN A 162 -2.22 16.77 5.70
N ARG A 163 -1.42 16.01 4.95
CA ARG A 163 -0.10 16.45 4.50
C ARG A 163 0.31 15.65 3.29
N HIS A 164 0.99 16.27 2.33
CA HIS A 164 1.54 15.58 1.14
C HIS A 164 0.52 14.70 0.39
N GLY A 165 -0.77 15.08 0.41
CA GLY A 165 -1.85 14.33 -0.24
C GLY A 165 -2.37 13.10 0.52
N VAL A 166 -1.95 12.87 1.77
CA VAL A 166 -2.41 11.76 2.61
C VAL A 166 -3.14 12.24 3.87
N GLN A 167 -4.07 11.43 4.35
CA GLN A 167 -4.70 11.57 5.67
C GLN A 167 -3.85 10.85 6.71
N ALA A 168 -3.60 11.45 7.87
CA ALA A 168 -2.70 10.91 8.88
C ALA A 168 -3.31 10.96 10.27
N MET A 169 -3.13 9.88 11.03
CA MET A 169 -3.43 9.80 12.45
C MET A 169 -2.28 9.11 13.18
N SER A 170 -1.90 9.63 14.34
CA SER A 170 -0.84 9.06 15.18
C SER A 170 -1.13 9.36 16.63
N ILE A 171 -0.75 8.43 17.50
CA ILE A 171 -0.77 8.68 18.94
C ILE A 171 0.13 9.86 19.32
N GLY A 172 1.19 10.10 18.53
CA GLY A 172 2.10 11.21 18.72
C GLY A 172 1.44 12.59 18.56
N PHE A 173 0.29 12.68 17.87
CA PHE A 173 -0.48 13.92 17.82
C PHE A 173 -1.32 14.17 19.08
N LEU A 174 -1.66 13.09 19.80
CA LEU A 174 -2.51 13.14 21.00
C LEU A 174 -1.66 13.31 22.27
N ALA A 175 -0.44 12.80 22.27
CA ALA A 175 0.51 12.95 23.36
C ALA A 175 1.04 14.40 23.46
N ARG A 176 1.23 14.91 24.69
CA ARG A 176 1.96 16.17 24.90
C ARG A 176 3.46 15.87 25.02
N PRO A 177 4.35 16.72 24.47
CA PRO A 177 5.80 16.50 24.55
C PRO A 177 6.33 16.29 25.98
N ASP A 178 5.69 16.93 26.97
CA ASP A 178 6.10 16.90 28.38
C ASP A 178 5.37 15.82 29.21
N ASP A 179 4.34 15.17 28.64
CA ASP A 179 3.62 14.12 29.34
C ASP A 179 4.34 12.78 29.09
N ALA A 180 5.11 12.32 30.08
CA ALA A 180 5.61 10.95 30.12
C ALA A 180 4.43 9.97 30.27
N MET A 181 3.70 9.73 29.19
CA MET A 181 2.56 8.83 29.18
C MET A 181 3.07 7.39 29.34
N ILE A 182 2.81 6.80 30.50
CA ILE A 182 3.06 5.37 30.73
C ILE A 182 1.96 4.58 30.02
N TRP A 183 2.21 4.22 28.77
CA TRP A 183 1.32 3.36 27.99
C TRP A 183 1.37 1.93 28.53
N ARG A 184 0.33 1.53 29.28
CA ARG A 184 0.11 0.11 29.59
C ARG A 184 -0.51 -0.57 28.36
N GLY A 185 -0.12 -1.82 28.10
CA GLY A 185 -0.56 -2.58 26.91
C GLY A 185 -2.04 -2.47 26.56
N PRO A 186 -2.98 -2.68 27.51
CA PRO A 186 -4.42 -2.54 27.25
C PRO A 186 -4.85 -1.12 26.85
N MET A 187 -4.23 -0.08 27.44
CA MET A 187 -4.53 1.32 27.10
C MET A 187 -4.03 1.66 25.69
N ALA A 188 -2.85 1.18 25.32
CA ALA A 188 -2.31 1.35 23.98
C ALA A 188 -3.24 0.72 22.93
N VAL A 189 -3.68 -0.52 23.16
CA VAL A 189 -4.63 -1.19 22.25
C VAL A 189 -5.95 -0.44 22.15
N GLN A 190 -6.51 0.03 23.27
CA GLN A 190 -7.75 0.80 23.27
C GLN A 190 -7.61 2.14 22.51
N ALA A 191 -6.51 2.87 22.73
CA ALA A 191 -6.25 4.12 22.03
C ALA A 191 -6.07 3.91 20.52
N LEU A 192 -5.42 2.82 20.12
CA LEU A 192 -5.27 2.44 18.72
C LEU A 192 -6.61 2.08 18.07
N GLU A 193 -7.45 1.30 18.75
CA GLU A 193 -8.81 1.02 18.28
C GLU A 193 -9.64 2.30 18.15
N GLN A 194 -9.48 3.23 19.10
CA GLN A 194 -10.14 4.52 19.07
C GLN A 194 -9.68 5.32 17.86
N MET A 195 -8.38 5.51 17.64
CA MET A 195 -7.86 6.22 16.47
C MET A 195 -8.33 5.57 15.17
N LEU A 196 -8.39 4.23 15.12
CA LEU A 196 -8.76 3.51 13.91
C LEU A 196 -10.26 3.60 13.60
N ARG A 197 -11.14 3.63 14.63
CA ARG A 197 -12.61 3.65 14.47
C ARG A 197 -13.28 5.02 14.64
N GLN A 198 -12.63 5.96 15.32
CA GLN A 198 -13.15 7.29 15.63
C GLN A 198 -12.39 8.39 14.87
N THR A 199 -11.52 8.04 13.93
CA THR A 199 -11.03 9.00 12.94
C THR A 199 -12.02 9.08 11.79
N ASN A 200 -12.38 10.30 11.41
CA ASN A 200 -13.24 10.57 10.26
C ASN A 200 -12.44 10.46 8.95
N TRP A 201 -12.07 9.23 8.59
CA TRP A 201 -11.44 8.95 7.30
C TRP A 201 -12.38 9.31 6.16
N ASP A 202 -11.84 10.03 5.17
CA ASP A 202 -12.58 10.47 3.99
C ASP A 202 -12.29 9.51 2.82
N ASP A 203 -13.22 8.55 2.62
CA ASP A 203 -13.30 7.52 1.56
C ASP A 203 -11.94 7.06 0.99
N LEU A 204 -11.16 6.39 1.84
CA LEU A 204 -9.85 5.86 1.53
C LEU A 204 -9.91 4.59 0.67
N ASP A 205 -9.07 4.56 -0.37
CA ASP A 205 -8.75 3.34 -1.10
C ASP A 205 -7.85 2.41 -0.27
N TYR A 206 -6.87 3.00 0.42
CA TYR A 206 -5.90 2.28 1.26
C TYR A 206 -5.66 3.02 2.58
N LEU A 207 -5.69 2.28 3.69
CA LEU A 207 -5.15 2.71 4.98
C LEU A 207 -3.92 1.87 5.30
N LEU A 208 -2.76 2.51 5.37
CA LEU A 208 -1.52 1.87 5.80
C LEU A 208 -1.38 2.03 7.31
N ILE A 209 -1.17 0.93 8.01
CA ILE A 209 -0.94 0.93 9.46
C ILE A 209 0.53 0.61 9.72
N ASP A 210 1.25 1.57 10.30
CA ASP A 210 2.61 1.36 10.78
C ASP A 210 2.56 0.61 12.11
N MET A 211 2.69 -0.72 12.06
CA MET A 211 2.51 -1.59 13.22
C MET A 211 3.63 -1.38 14.24
N PRO A 212 3.42 -1.61 15.56
CA PRO A 212 4.52 -1.64 16.52
C PRO A 212 5.53 -2.76 16.15
N PRO A 213 6.82 -2.64 16.51
CA PRO A 213 7.81 -3.65 16.16
C PRO A 213 7.61 -4.96 16.94
N GLY A 214 8.08 -6.05 16.35
CA GLY A 214 8.10 -7.36 17.02
C GLY A 214 6.82 -8.17 16.84
N THR A 215 6.66 -9.19 17.68
CA THR A 215 5.49 -10.08 17.66
C THR A 215 4.81 -10.14 19.04
N GLY A 216 4.84 -9.02 19.77
CA GLY A 216 4.26 -8.91 21.11
C GLY A 216 2.74 -8.75 21.11
N ASP A 217 2.15 -8.63 22.30
CA ASP A 217 0.70 -8.67 22.51
C ASP A 217 -0.07 -7.56 21.79
N ILE A 218 0.49 -6.34 21.68
CA ILE A 218 -0.16 -5.24 20.95
C ILE A 218 -0.24 -5.58 19.46
N HIS A 219 0.87 -6.08 18.90
CA HIS A 219 0.92 -6.47 17.49
C HIS A 219 -0.10 -7.58 17.20
N LEU A 220 -0.17 -8.61 18.05
CA LEU A 220 -1.14 -9.70 17.90
C LEU A 220 -2.59 -9.19 18.05
N SER A 221 -2.85 -8.36 19.06
CA SER A 221 -4.19 -7.82 19.33
C SER A 221 -4.70 -6.98 18.17
N LEU A 222 -3.85 -6.10 17.60
CA LEU A 222 -4.19 -5.33 16.42
C LEU A 222 -4.49 -6.23 15.22
N SER A 223 -3.62 -7.22 14.94
CA SER A 223 -3.83 -8.15 13.83
C SER A 223 -5.10 -9.02 13.99
N GLN A 224 -5.58 -9.22 15.22
CA GLN A 224 -6.82 -9.96 15.48
C GLN A 224 -8.09 -9.11 15.36
N ARG A 225 -8.01 -7.81 15.66
CA ARG A 225 -9.19 -6.93 15.79
C ARG A 225 -9.39 -5.97 14.62
N VAL A 226 -8.33 -5.70 13.85
CA VAL A 226 -8.38 -4.85 12.67
C VAL A 226 -8.69 -5.71 11.45
N PRO A 227 -9.66 -5.31 10.59
CA PRO A 227 -9.98 -6.03 9.36
C PRO A 227 -8.88 -5.80 8.29
N LEU A 228 -7.71 -6.40 8.50
CA LEU A 228 -6.56 -6.28 7.60
C LEU A 228 -6.82 -7.02 6.30
N THR A 229 -6.64 -6.31 5.18
CA THR A 229 -6.65 -6.90 3.83
C THR A 229 -5.38 -7.69 3.57
N GLY A 230 -4.24 -7.24 4.10
CA GLY A 230 -2.98 -7.97 4.03
C GLY A 230 -1.86 -7.28 4.81
N ALA A 231 -0.70 -7.92 4.85
CA ALA A 231 0.48 -7.39 5.52
C ALA A 231 1.72 -7.35 4.61
N ILE A 232 2.49 -6.28 4.74
CA ILE A 232 3.85 -6.13 4.17
C ILE A 232 4.83 -6.32 5.32
N ILE A 233 5.82 -7.19 5.11
CA ILE A 233 6.86 -7.46 6.11
C ILE A 233 8.16 -6.78 5.71
N VAL A 234 8.63 -5.87 6.55
CA VAL A 234 9.90 -5.16 6.38
C VAL A 234 10.99 -5.87 7.19
N THR A 235 12.11 -6.16 6.55
CA THR A 235 13.30 -6.76 7.17
C THR A 235 14.57 -6.11 6.62
N THR A 236 15.72 -6.46 7.19
CA THR A 236 17.04 -6.25 6.57
C THR A 236 17.66 -7.60 6.17
N PRO A 237 18.73 -7.63 5.34
CA PRO A 237 19.35 -8.89 4.90
C PRO A 237 20.01 -9.72 6.01
N GLN A 238 20.15 -9.17 7.23
CA GLN A 238 20.86 -9.79 8.35
C GLN A 238 20.12 -11.02 8.89
N ASP A 239 20.83 -12.11 9.18
CA ASP A 239 20.23 -13.35 9.70
C ASP A 239 19.33 -13.13 10.92
N ILE A 240 19.74 -12.28 11.87
CA ILE A 240 18.94 -11.97 13.06
C ILE A 240 17.61 -11.29 12.67
N ALA A 241 17.65 -10.34 11.72
CA ALA A 241 16.43 -9.71 11.22
C ALA A 241 15.50 -10.72 10.55
N LEU A 242 16.06 -11.63 9.76
CA LEU A 242 15.31 -12.65 9.02
C LEU A 242 14.63 -13.65 9.95
N LEU A 243 15.29 -14.05 11.05
CA LEU A 243 14.69 -14.92 12.08
C LEU A 243 13.44 -14.28 12.68
N ASP A 244 13.47 -12.97 12.96
CA ASP A 244 12.33 -12.27 13.52
C ASP A 244 11.25 -11.98 12.47
N ALA A 245 11.64 -11.67 11.23
CA ALA A 245 10.70 -11.54 10.11
C ALA A 245 9.89 -12.83 9.91
N ARG A 246 10.56 -14.00 9.99
CA ARG A 246 9.89 -15.31 9.95
C ARG A 246 8.87 -15.50 11.06
N LYS A 247 9.16 -15.05 12.29
CA LYS A 247 8.19 -15.11 13.40
C LYS A 247 6.98 -14.21 13.11
N GLY A 248 7.21 -12.99 12.59
CA GLY A 248 6.16 -12.06 12.19
C GLY A 248 5.24 -12.63 11.11
N ILE A 249 5.82 -13.24 10.08
CA ILE A 249 5.08 -13.94 9.01
C ILE A 249 4.18 -15.03 9.59
N ARG A 250 4.74 -15.93 10.41
CA ARG A 250 3.98 -17.02 11.04
C ARG A 250 2.87 -16.52 11.95
N MET A 251 3.04 -15.35 12.58
CA MET A 251 2.00 -14.74 13.42
C MET A 251 0.81 -14.30 12.57
N PHE A 252 1.04 -13.58 11.46
CA PHE A 252 -0.03 -13.16 10.54
C PHE A 252 -0.75 -14.36 9.90
N GLU A 253 -0.01 -15.42 9.54
CA GLU A 253 -0.60 -16.67 9.07
C GLU A 253 -1.55 -17.27 10.10
N LYS A 254 -1.14 -17.34 11.38
CA LYS A 254 -1.97 -17.88 12.48
C LYS A 254 -3.27 -17.09 12.69
N VAL A 255 -3.27 -15.78 12.43
CA VAL A 255 -4.48 -14.95 12.55
C VAL A 255 -5.24 -14.82 11.23
N GLY A 256 -4.81 -15.51 10.16
CA GLY A 256 -5.50 -15.54 8.88
C GLY A 256 -5.36 -14.27 8.05
N VAL A 257 -4.31 -13.48 8.28
CA VAL A 257 -3.99 -12.28 7.49
C VAL A 257 -2.95 -12.64 6.45
N PRO A 258 -3.22 -12.52 5.14
CA PRO A 258 -2.25 -12.96 4.17
C PRO A 258 -1.13 -11.94 3.95
N ILE A 259 0.06 -12.44 3.67
CA ILE A 259 1.24 -11.64 3.42
C ILE A 259 1.24 -11.20 1.95
N LEU A 260 1.22 -9.89 1.71
CA LEU A 260 1.35 -9.30 0.37
C LEU A 260 2.78 -9.46 -0.15
N GLY A 261 3.77 -9.38 0.72
CA GLY A 261 5.14 -9.72 0.41
C GLY A 261 6.15 -9.15 1.39
N LEU A 262 7.42 -9.38 1.09
CA LEU A 262 8.56 -8.90 1.86
C LEU A 262 9.22 -7.71 1.17
N VAL A 263 9.61 -6.73 1.98
CA VAL A 263 10.49 -5.62 1.59
C VAL A 263 11.80 -5.77 2.34
N GLU A 264 12.90 -5.83 1.60
CA GLU A 264 14.25 -5.84 2.17
C GLU A 264 14.81 -4.42 2.21
N ASN A 265 14.81 -3.80 3.38
CA ASN A 265 15.38 -2.48 3.57
C ASN A 265 16.88 -2.57 3.88
N MET A 266 17.61 -1.48 3.63
CA MET A 266 19.06 -1.39 3.84
C MET A 266 19.83 -2.53 3.16
N ALA A 267 19.39 -2.93 1.96
CA ALA A 267 19.91 -4.09 1.24
C ALA A 267 21.30 -3.85 0.64
N MET A 268 21.60 -2.60 0.30
CA MET A 268 22.86 -2.18 -0.28
C MET A 268 23.16 -0.72 0.08
N HIS A 269 24.44 -0.37 0.16
CA HIS A 269 24.92 1.00 0.23
C HIS A 269 25.71 1.32 -1.04
N VAL A 270 25.44 2.44 -1.68
CA VAL A 270 26.21 2.93 -2.83
C VAL A 270 27.09 4.06 -2.35
N CYS A 271 28.41 3.86 -2.41
CA CYS A 271 29.37 4.88 -1.99
C CYS A 271 29.21 6.15 -2.82
N SER A 272 28.89 7.26 -2.17
CA SER A 272 28.67 8.56 -2.82
C SER A 272 29.90 9.12 -3.53
N GLN A 273 31.11 8.65 -3.18
CA GLN A 273 32.36 9.14 -3.77
C GLN A 273 32.79 8.35 -5.01
N CYS A 274 32.54 7.03 -5.05
CA CYS A 274 33.07 6.17 -6.12
C CYS A 274 32.04 5.25 -6.80
N GLY A 275 30.80 5.23 -6.33
CA GLY A 275 29.73 4.39 -6.87
C GLY A 275 29.84 2.90 -6.53
N HIS A 276 30.80 2.50 -5.69
CA HIS A 276 30.94 1.10 -5.24
C HIS A 276 29.70 0.67 -4.44
N ILE A 277 29.20 -0.53 -4.75
CA ILE A 277 28.04 -1.12 -4.09
C ILE A 277 28.52 -2.09 -3.01
N GLU A 278 28.07 -1.86 -1.78
CA GLU A 278 28.42 -2.67 -0.61
C GLU A 278 27.17 -3.24 0.06
N HIS A 279 27.18 -4.53 0.36
CA HIS A 279 26.10 -5.24 1.05
C HIS A 279 26.41 -5.33 2.55
N VAL A 280 26.41 -4.18 3.23
CA VAL A 280 26.83 -4.01 4.64
C VAL A 280 26.15 -5.00 5.60
N PHE A 281 24.90 -5.36 5.31
CA PHE A 281 24.07 -6.18 6.17
C PHE A 281 23.83 -7.60 5.65
N GLY A 282 24.58 -8.01 4.62
CA GLY A 282 24.35 -9.24 3.87
C GLY A 282 23.60 -8.96 2.58
N GLN A 283 23.46 -10.00 1.76
CA GLN A 283 22.90 -9.92 0.42
C GLN A 283 21.77 -10.95 0.25
N ASP A 284 20.67 -10.52 -0.35
CA ASP A 284 19.51 -11.32 -0.77
C ASP A 284 18.84 -12.14 0.35
N GLY A 285 18.96 -11.71 1.61
CA GLY A 285 18.46 -12.45 2.76
C GLY A 285 16.93 -12.58 2.77
N GLY A 286 16.24 -11.46 2.57
CA GLY A 286 14.81 -11.34 2.45
C GLY A 286 14.28 -11.97 1.16
N GLN A 287 15.02 -11.88 0.05
CA GLN A 287 14.65 -12.56 -1.19
C GLN A 287 14.69 -14.08 -1.02
N ARG A 288 15.75 -14.63 -0.39
CA ARG A 288 15.84 -16.07 -0.06
C ARG A 288 14.72 -16.49 0.88
N LEU A 289 14.44 -15.70 1.92
CA LEU A 289 13.35 -15.98 2.86
C LEU A 289 11.98 -16.01 2.17
N ALA A 290 11.73 -15.04 1.27
CA ALA A 290 10.49 -14.98 0.49
C ALA A 290 10.33 -16.23 -0.38
N ALA A 291 11.40 -16.64 -1.09
CA ALA A 291 11.40 -17.84 -1.91
C ALA A 291 11.16 -19.12 -1.08
N GLU A 292 11.83 -19.26 0.07
CA GLU A 292 11.68 -20.41 0.97
C GLU A 292 10.23 -20.57 1.48
N LEU A 293 9.56 -19.45 1.76
CA LEU A 293 8.20 -19.44 2.29
C LEU A 293 7.12 -19.35 1.19
N GLY A 294 7.49 -19.34 -0.09
CA GLY A 294 6.55 -19.17 -1.20
C GLY A 294 5.84 -17.80 -1.20
N LEU A 295 6.49 -16.78 -0.63
CA LEU A 295 5.98 -15.42 -0.53
C LEU A 295 6.55 -14.55 -1.65
N ALA A 296 5.87 -13.45 -1.93
CA ALA A 296 6.36 -12.49 -2.89
C ALA A 296 7.48 -11.62 -2.30
N TYR A 297 8.51 -11.38 -3.11
CA TYR A 297 9.51 -10.36 -2.84
C TYR A 297 9.09 -9.07 -3.57
N LEU A 298 8.78 -8.01 -2.82
CA LEU A 298 8.27 -6.76 -3.40
C LEU A 298 9.41 -5.84 -3.88
N GLY A 299 10.60 -5.98 -3.29
CA GLY A 299 11.78 -5.21 -3.67
C GLY A 299 12.75 -4.99 -2.52
N ALA A 300 13.89 -4.39 -2.89
CA ALA A 300 14.93 -3.93 -1.97
C ALA A 300 15.01 -2.40 -1.96
N LEU A 301 15.39 -1.84 -0.82
CA LEU A 301 15.65 -0.42 -0.62
C LEU A 301 17.09 -0.21 -0.13
N PRO A 302 17.79 0.84 -0.58
CA PRO A 302 19.17 1.10 -0.21
C PRO A 302 19.28 1.65 1.21
N LEU A 303 20.46 1.45 1.81
CA LEU A 303 20.92 2.23 2.94
C LEU A 303 21.48 3.56 2.41
N ASP A 304 20.64 4.59 2.38
CA ASP A 304 20.99 5.90 1.82
C ASP A 304 20.79 7.01 2.87
N MET A 305 21.76 7.93 2.95
CA MET A 305 21.71 9.08 3.86
C MET A 305 20.55 10.02 3.55
N GLN A 306 20.18 10.17 2.28
CA GLN A 306 19.09 11.05 1.85
C GLN A 306 17.76 10.58 2.41
N ILE A 307 17.50 9.26 2.48
CA ILE A 307 16.28 8.71 3.09
C ILE A 307 16.11 9.22 4.51
N ARG A 308 17.19 9.19 5.31
CA ARG A 308 17.19 9.69 6.69
C ARG A 308 16.96 11.19 6.73
N LEU A 309 17.75 11.98 6.00
CA LEU A 309 17.67 13.45 6.02
C LEU A 309 16.28 13.95 5.61
N GLN A 310 15.70 13.35 4.58
CA GLN A 310 14.39 13.69 4.04
C GLN A 310 13.27 13.30 5.00
N ALA A 311 13.32 12.11 5.59
CA ALA A 311 12.36 11.68 6.59
C ALA A 311 12.43 12.55 7.86
N ASP A 312 13.62 12.77 8.41
CA ASP A 312 13.81 13.60 9.61
C ASP A 312 13.38 15.07 9.36
N GLY A 313 13.48 15.53 8.11
CA GLY A 313 13.05 16.87 7.68
C GLY A 313 11.55 17.03 7.40
N GLY A 314 10.73 15.99 7.55
CA GLY A 314 9.28 16.06 7.31
C GLY A 314 8.87 16.01 5.83
N SER A 315 9.80 15.66 4.94
CA SER A 315 9.59 15.54 3.49
C SER A 315 10.18 14.20 3.02
N PRO A 316 9.47 13.07 3.19
CA PRO A 316 9.99 11.74 2.86
C PRO A 316 10.43 11.62 1.40
N SER A 317 11.30 10.66 1.07
CA SER A 317 11.96 10.56 -0.23
C SER A 317 11.03 10.62 -1.44
N VAL A 318 9.84 10.00 -1.35
CA VAL A 318 8.84 10.05 -2.42
C VAL A 318 8.32 11.46 -2.68
N VAL A 319 8.30 12.33 -1.67
CA VAL A 319 7.89 13.74 -1.77
C VAL A 319 9.08 14.63 -2.14
N ALA A 320 10.24 14.42 -1.52
CA ALA A 320 11.42 15.24 -1.74
C ALA A 320 11.97 15.11 -3.17
N GLU A 321 12.02 13.88 -3.70
CA GLU A 321 12.54 13.57 -5.03
C GLU A 321 11.62 12.59 -5.77
N PRO A 322 10.43 13.02 -6.23
CA PRO A 322 9.42 12.10 -6.79
C PRO A 322 9.90 11.27 -8.00
N GLU A 323 10.76 11.86 -8.83
CA GLU A 323 11.36 11.22 -10.01
C GLU A 323 12.72 10.56 -9.71
N GLY A 324 13.16 10.60 -8.45
CA GLY A 324 14.44 10.04 -8.02
C GLY A 324 14.43 8.51 -7.94
N PRO A 325 15.61 7.86 -7.95
CA PRO A 325 15.71 6.40 -7.97
C PRO A 325 15.11 5.73 -6.71
N ILE A 326 15.24 6.37 -5.54
CA ILE A 326 14.67 5.89 -4.28
C ILE A 326 13.13 5.96 -4.33
N ALA A 327 12.57 7.07 -4.81
CA ALA A 327 11.13 7.21 -4.97
C ALA A 327 10.58 6.19 -5.97
N ALA A 328 11.29 5.94 -7.08
CA ALA A 328 10.92 4.91 -8.05
C ALA A 328 10.88 3.50 -7.44
N GLN A 329 11.80 3.16 -6.54
CA GLN A 329 11.79 1.89 -5.82
C GLN A 329 10.59 1.76 -4.87
N TYR A 330 10.31 2.80 -4.06
CA TYR A 330 9.12 2.83 -3.21
C TYR A 330 7.82 2.74 -4.04
N ARG A 331 7.75 3.47 -5.16
CA ARG A 331 6.64 3.41 -6.12
C ARG A 331 6.45 2.01 -6.68
N HIS A 332 7.52 1.35 -7.09
CA HIS A 332 7.45 -0.03 -7.58
C HIS A 332 6.89 -1.00 -6.52
N ILE A 333 7.40 -0.93 -5.28
CA ILE A 333 6.94 -1.76 -4.15
C ILE A 333 5.46 -1.48 -3.85
N ALA A 334 5.05 -0.20 -3.84
CA ALA A 334 3.68 0.21 -3.60
C ALA A 334 2.72 -0.35 -4.68
N LEU A 335 3.09 -0.23 -5.95
CA LEU A 335 2.32 -0.77 -7.08
C LEU A 335 2.20 -2.30 -7.01
N GLN A 336 3.30 -3.01 -6.70
CA GLN A 336 3.28 -4.47 -6.49
C GLN A 336 2.32 -4.87 -5.34
N ALA A 337 2.36 -4.15 -4.22
CA ALA A 337 1.47 -4.41 -3.09
C ALA A 337 0.00 -4.15 -3.44
N ALA A 338 -0.29 -3.02 -4.11
CA ALA A 338 -1.65 -2.65 -4.50
C ALA A 338 -2.24 -3.59 -5.56
N ALA A 339 -1.44 -4.00 -6.55
CA ALA A 339 -1.82 -5.01 -7.54
C ALA A 339 -2.12 -6.36 -6.87
N LYS A 340 -1.34 -6.77 -5.87
CA LYS A 340 -1.64 -7.98 -5.09
C LYS A 340 -2.92 -7.87 -4.30
N VAL A 341 -3.23 -6.71 -3.73
CA VAL A 341 -4.54 -6.47 -3.11
C VAL A 341 -5.66 -6.63 -4.14
N ALA A 342 -5.52 -6.02 -5.32
CA ALA A 342 -6.50 -6.08 -6.40
C ALA A 342 -6.79 -7.52 -6.89
N LEU A 343 -5.81 -8.41 -6.85
CA LEU A 343 -5.95 -9.82 -7.22
C LEU A 343 -6.65 -10.68 -6.16
N ARG A 344 -6.93 -10.14 -4.97
CA ARG A 344 -7.61 -10.90 -3.90
C ARG A 344 -9.11 -11.01 -4.14
N GLY A 345 -9.72 -12.00 -3.48
CA GLY A 345 -11.18 -12.12 -3.40
C GLY A 345 -11.82 -10.81 -2.91
N ARG A 346 -12.81 -10.30 -3.65
CA ARG A 346 -13.55 -9.08 -3.29
C ARG A 346 -14.44 -9.33 -2.08
N ASP A 347 -14.63 -8.31 -1.25
CA ASP A 347 -15.66 -8.35 -0.21
C ASP A 347 -17.03 -8.01 -0.83
N TYR A 348 -18.02 -8.88 -0.61
CA TYR A 348 -19.39 -8.65 -1.06
C TYR A 348 -20.33 -8.26 0.09
N SER A 349 -19.83 -8.13 1.32
CA SER A 349 -20.61 -7.82 2.53
C SER A 349 -21.41 -6.52 2.41
N GLN A 350 -20.85 -5.48 1.77
CA GLN A 350 -21.52 -4.20 1.56
C GLN A 350 -22.68 -4.27 0.54
N ARG A 351 -22.66 -5.21 -0.41
CA ARG A 351 -23.78 -5.41 -1.37
C ARG A 351 -24.97 -6.14 -0.75
N LEU A 352 -24.73 -6.96 0.27
CA LEU A 352 -25.76 -7.75 0.96
C LEU A 352 -26.55 -6.94 2.00
N ALA A 353 -25.99 -5.85 2.52
CA ALA A 353 -26.63 -4.99 3.52
C ALA A 353 -27.91 -4.27 3.01
N GLY A 354 -28.18 -4.29 1.70
CA GLY A 354 -29.38 -3.71 1.10
C GLY A 354 -30.56 -4.69 0.90
N ILE A 355 -30.37 -5.99 1.10
CA ILE A 355 -31.43 -6.99 0.87
C ILE A 355 -32.28 -7.12 2.14
N LYS A 356 -33.35 -6.32 2.24
CA LYS A 356 -34.42 -6.57 3.22
C LYS A 356 -35.17 -7.83 2.79
N VAL A 357 -34.90 -8.96 3.42
CA VAL A 357 -35.77 -10.13 3.34
C VAL A 357 -37.04 -9.78 4.11
N SER A 358 -38.10 -9.42 3.39
CA SER A 358 -39.45 -9.38 3.97
C SER A 358 -39.88 -10.82 4.22
N ALA A 359 -39.90 -11.25 5.48
CA ALA A 359 -40.57 -12.47 5.86
C ALA A 359 -42.08 -12.31 5.57
N GLN A 360 -42.63 -13.21 4.76
CA GLN A 360 -44.07 -13.38 4.60
C GLN A 360 -44.65 -14.19 5.75
#